data_AF-R6DWR1-F1
#
_entry.id   AF-R6DWR1-F1
#
_cell.length_a   1.000
_cell.length_b   1.000
_cell.length_c   1.000
_cell.angle_alpha   90.00
_cell.angle_beta   90.00
_cell.angle_gamma   90.00
#
_symmetry.space_group_name_H-M   'P 1'
#
loop_
_entity.id
_entity.type
_entity.pdbx_description
1 polymer ?
#
loop_
_entity_poly.entity_id
_entity_poly.type
_entity_poly.pdbx_seq_one_letter_code
_entity_poly.pdbx_strand_id
1 'polypeptide(L)'
;MKRSEAKAYRNKVVQGEQVEKLGGITEQIEQSDKIGYDWHNYYVGDKLVKSIYIEQDNPVGTQDNPFEWSPGMKLILNGYYTYNGKRYVAIAEGRPETITAEYFEEF
;
A
#
# COMPACT_ATOMS: atom_id res chain seq x y z
N MET A 1 -5.87 -42.53 -0.46
CA MET A 1 -5.06 -41.41 -1.01
C MET A 1 -4.25 -41.93 -2.18
N LYS A 2 -4.31 -41.24 -3.33
CA LYS A 2 -3.50 -41.57 -4.52
C LYS A 2 -2.04 -41.14 -4.31
N ARG A 3 -1.08 -41.81 -4.97
CA ARG A 3 0.35 -41.43 -4.89
C ARG A 3 0.61 -39.96 -5.25
N SER A 4 -0.15 -39.41 -6.20
CA SER A 4 -0.10 -38.00 -6.59
C SER A 4 -0.51 -37.05 -5.46
N GLU A 5 -1.58 -37.39 -4.74
CA GLU A 5 -2.07 -36.62 -3.59
C GLU A 5 -1.04 -36.62 -2.44
N ALA A 6 -0.45 -37.78 -2.14
CA ALA A 6 0.60 -37.90 -1.13
C ALA A 6 1.85 -37.07 -1.48
N LYS A 7 2.27 -37.08 -2.75
CA LYS A 7 3.40 -36.26 -3.23
C LYS A 7 3.11 -34.77 -3.11
N ALA A 8 1.90 -34.33 -3.46
CA ALA A 8 1.49 -32.94 -3.32
C ALA A 8 1.53 -32.48 -1.85
N TYR A 9 1.05 -33.33 -0.93
CA TYR A 9 1.10 -33.02 0.50
C TYR A 9 2.52 -32.89 1.02
N ARG A 10 3.42 -33.82 0.66
CA ARG A 10 4.85 -33.74 1.03
C ARG A 10 5.49 -32.45 0.54
N ASN A 11 5.21 -32.03 -0.69
CA ASN A 11 5.76 -30.79 -1.23
C ASN A 11 5.30 -29.56 -0.43
N LYS A 12 4.04 -29.51 0.01
CA LYS A 12 3.53 -28.43 0.87
C LYS A 12 4.26 -28.37 2.21
N VAL A 13 4.53 -29.53 2.83
CA VAL A 13 5.29 -29.59 4.09
C VAL A 13 6.71 -29.05 3.90
N VAL A 14 7.41 -29.50 2.85
CA VAL A 14 8.78 -29.03 2.54
C VAL A 14 8.81 -27.52 2.29
N GLN A 15 7.82 -26.98 1.58
CA GLN A 15 7.70 -25.54 1.37
C GLN A 15 7.47 -24.79 2.70
N GLY A 16 6.60 -25.31 3.57
CA GLY A 16 6.36 -24.73 4.90
C GLY A 16 7.63 -24.68 5.76
N GLU A 17 8.36 -25.79 5.85
CA GLU A 17 9.65 -25.84 6.57
C GLU A 17 10.67 -24.84 5.99
N GLN A 18 10.66 -24.63 4.68
CA GLN A 18 11.55 -23.67 4.04
C GLN A 18 11.15 -22.22 4.36
N VAL A 19 9.85 -21.92 4.41
CA VAL A 19 9.33 -20.61 4.86
C VAL A 19 9.70 -20.35 6.32
N GLU A 20 9.54 -21.32 7.20
CA GLU A 20 9.95 -21.20 8.61
C GLU A 20 11.44 -20.91 8.76
N LYS A 21 12.29 -21.61 8.00
CA LYS A 21 13.74 -21.36 7.97
C LYS A 21 14.10 -19.95 7.49
N LEU A 22 13.23 -19.30 6.72
CA LEU A 22 13.39 -17.92 6.24
C LEU A 22 12.81 -16.89 7.22
N GLY A 23 12.34 -17.29 8.40
CA GLY A 23 11.76 -16.39 9.40
C GLY A 23 10.24 -16.30 9.36
N GLY A 24 9.57 -17.14 8.56
CA GLY A 24 8.11 -17.16 8.44
C GLY A 24 7.56 -16.15 7.46
N ILE A 25 6.25 -15.87 7.57
CA ILE A 25 5.57 -14.82 6.83
C ILE A 25 5.52 -13.57 7.70
N THR A 26 5.98 -12.44 7.16
CA THR A 26 5.90 -11.14 7.82
C THR A 26 4.93 -10.23 7.06
N GLU A 27 4.27 -9.33 7.78
CA GLU A 27 3.37 -8.32 7.22
C GLU A 27 3.99 -6.92 7.37
N GLN A 28 3.85 -6.10 6.34
CA GLN A 28 4.10 -4.67 6.38
C GLN A 28 2.85 -3.94 5.88
N ILE A 29 2.41 -2.94 6.64
CA ILE A 29 1.25 -2.12 6.31
C ILE A 29 1.76 -0.76 5.82
N GLU A 30 1.34 -0.35 4.64
CA GLU A 30 1.68 0.94 4.04
C GLU A 30 0.49 1.59 3.36
N GLN A 31 0.51 2.92 3.22
CA GLN A 31 -0.51 3.66 2.47
C GLN A 31 -0.55 3.15 1.02
N SER A 32 -1.71 2.69 0.57
CA SER A 32 -1.89 2.25 -0.82
C SER A 32 -2.02 3.43 -1.78
N ASP A 33 -2.03 3.15 -3.07
CA ASP A 33 -2.39 4.12 -4.12
C ASP A 33 -3.90 4.43 -4.20
N LYS A 34 -4.70 3.89 -3.28
CA LYS A 34 -6.14 4.13 -3.15
C LYS A 34 -6.45 4.83 -1.83
N ILE A 35 -7.15 5.97 -1.92
CA ILE A 35 -7.59 6.77 -0.77
C ILE A 35 -8.44 5.92 0.18
N GLY A 36 -8.13 5.97 1.48
CA GLY A 36 -8.85 5.22 2.50
C GLY A 36 -8.52 3.72 2.57
N TYR A 37 -7.50 3.26 1.86
CA TYR A 37 -7.05 1.87 1.91
C TYR A 37 -5.54 1.79 2.18
N ASP A 38 -5.16 0.78 2.97
CA ASP A 38 -3.78 0.36 3.14
C ASP A 38 -3.46 -0.86 2.27
N TRP A 39 -2.20 -0.99 1.88
CA TRP A 39 -1.64 -2.24 1.42
C TRP A 39 -1.13 -3.05 2.60
N HIS A 40 -1.67 -4.25 2.76
CA HIS A 40 -1.10 -5.27 3.61
C HIS A 40 -0.22 -6.16 2.73
N ASN A 41 1.08 -5.95 2.85
CA ASN A 41 2.10 -6.65 2.08
C ASN A 41 2.67 -7.81 2.91
N TYR A 42 2.54 -9.02 2.39
CA TYR A 42 3.06 -10.24 3.01
C TYR A 42 4.36 -10.66 2.33
N TYR A 43 5.38 -10.94 3.14
CA TYR A 43 6.71 -11.31 2.70
C TYR A 43 7.12 -12.67 3.24
N VAL A 44 7.99 -13.37 2.51
CA VAL A 44 8.79 -14.47 3.03
C VAL A 44 10.25 -14.08 2.87
N GLY A 45 10.95 -13.88 3.98
CA GLY A 45 12.24 -13.18 3.97
C GLY A 45 12.07 -11.77 3.38
N ASP A 46 12.79 -11.48 2.30
CA ASP A 46 12.75 -10.19 1.58
C ASP A 46 11.82 -10.19 0.36
N LYS A 47 11.16 -11.31 0.06
CA LYS A 47 10.30 -11.44 -1.13
C LYS A 47 8.85 -11.16 -0.82
N LEU A 48 8.29 -10.13 -1.48
CA LEU A 48 6.85 -9.87 -1.49
C LEU A 48 6.11 -11.02 -2.18
N VAL A 49 5.19 -11.66 -1.48
CA VAL A 49 4.39 -12.78 -2.00
C VAL A 49 2.94 -12.41 -2.26
N LYS A 50 2.41 -11.40 -1.56
CA LYS A 50 1.03 -10.96 -1.71
C LYS A 50 0.85 -9.53 -1.20
N SER A 51 0.06 -8.74 -1.92
CA SER A 51 -0.46 -7.45 -1.46
C SER A 51 -1.98 -7.49 -1.50
N ILE A 52 -2.64 -6.96 -0.47
CA ILE A 52 -4.10 -6.80 -0.44
C ILE A 52 -4.46 -5.39 0.00
N TYR A 53 -5.51 -4.85 -0.59
CA TYR A 53 -6.13 -3.62 -0.12
C TYR A 53 -7.03 -3.93 1.07
N ILE A 54 -6.84 -3.21 2.17
CA ILE A 54 -7.72 -3.26 3.34
C ILE A 54 -8.22 -1.84 3.62
N GLU A 55 -9.51 -1.70 3.91
CA GLU A 55 -10.09 -0.41 4.29
C GLU A 55 -9.51 0.07 5.62
N GLN A 56 -9.12 1.34 5.67
CA GLN A 56 -8.65 1.99 6.89
C GLN A 56 -9.82 2.29 7.82
N ASP A 57 -9.66 2.03 9.12
CA ASP A 57 -10.64 2.43 10.12
C ASP A 57 -10.81 3.97 10.20
N ASN A 58 -9.74 4.71 9.94
CA ASN A 58 -9.74 6.17 9.82
C ASN A 58 -9.11 6.61 8.48
N PRO A 59 -9.91 6.72 7.40
CA PRO A 59 -9.43 7.00 6.06
C PRO A 59 -8.58 8.27 5.96
N VAL A 60 -7.36 8.15 5.46
CA VAL A 60 -6.48 9.30 5.14
C VAL A 60 -6.54 9.63 3.64
N GLY A 61 -6.15 10.86 3.30
CA GLY A 61 -6.25 11.39 1.95
C GLY A 61 -7.65 11.82 1.55
N THR A 62 -8.55 11.94 2.52
CA THR A 62 -9.93 12.41 2.35
C THR A 62 -10.04 13.90 2.68
N GLN A 63 -11.15 14.54 2.32
CA GLN A 63 -11.37 15.97 2.57
C GLN A 63 -11.29 16.33 4.08
N ASP A 64 -11.77 15.42 4.93
CA ASP A 64 -11.77 15.59 6.39
C ASP A 64 -10.43 15.22 7.04
N ASN A 65 -9.69 14.30 6.42
CA ASN A 65 -8.40 13.80 6.89
C ASN A 65 -7.36 13.75 5.75
N PRO A 66 -6.90 14.93 5.27
CA PRO A 66 -5.99 15.04 4.15
C PRO A 66 -4.57 14.57 4.50
N PHE A 67 -3.79 14.23 3.49
CA PHE A 67 -2.35 14.00 3.64
C PHE A 67 -1.59 15.31 3.84
N GLU A 68 -0.62 15.35 4.75
CA GLU A 68 0.35 16.46 4.76
C GLU A 68 1.28 16.31 3.54
N TRP A 69 1.22 17.24 2.60
CA TRP A 69 1.99 17.19 1.37
C TRP A 69 3.41 17.72 1.57
N SER A 70 4.36 17.08 0.90
CA SER A 70 5.74 17.55 0.79
C SER A 70 6.23 17.48 -0.67
N PRO A 71 7.20 18.33 -1.07
CA PRO A 71 7.83 18.25 -2.39
C PRO A 71 8.26 16.82 -2.78
N GLY A 72 7.97 16.41 -4.02
CA GLY A 72 8.33 15.10 -4.56
C GLY A 72 7.42 13.95 -4.10
N MET A 73 6.43 14.21 -3.23
CA MET A 73 5.46 13.21 -2.79
C MET A 73 4.63 12.71 -3.98
N LYS A 74 4.43 11.39 -4.06
CA LYS A 74 3.55 10.78 -5.06
C LYS A 74 2.11 11.15 -4.76
N LEU A 75 1.45 11.76 -5.74
CA LEU A 75 0.04 12.09 -5.64
C LEU A 75 -0.84 10.87 -5.93
N ILE A 76 -1.96 10.81 -5.23
CA ILE A 76 -3.07 9.93 -5.51
C ILE A 76 -4.16 10.81 -6.11
N LEU A 77 -4.62 10.46 -7.31
CA LEU A 77 -5.66 11.22 -8.00
C LEU A 77 -6.92 11.33 -7.13
N ASN A 78 -7.50 12.54 -7.05
CA ASN A 78 -8.60 12.91 -6.15
C ASN A 78 -8.26 12.84 -4.64
N GLY A 79 -6.98 12.66 -4.31
CA GLY A 79 -6.47 12.72 -2.93
C GLY A 79 -6.50 14.14 -2.42
N TYR A 80 -6.79 14.28 -1.13
CA TYR A 80 -6.80 15.56 -0.44
C TYR A 80 -5.51 15.76 0.33
N TYR A 81 -4.99 16.98 0.28
CA TYR A 81 -3.67 17.35 0.77
C TYR A 81 -3.70 18.67 1.56
N THR A 82 -2.85 18.79 2.56
CA THR A 82 -2.54 20.03 3.28
C THR A 82 -1.11 20.46 3.04
N TYR A 83 -0.90 21.75 2.81
CA TYR A 83 0.44 22.32 2.74
C TYR A 83 0.40 23.78 3.21
N ASN A 84 1.24 24.14 4.18
CA ASN A 84 1.33 25.49 4.75
C ASN A 84 -0.04 26.06 5.19
N GLY A 85 -0.88 25.22 5.79
CA GLY A 85 -2.22 25.61 6.29
C GLY A 85 -3.30 25.76 5.22
N LYS A 86 -2.98 25.52 3.94
CA LYS A 86 -3.95 25.46 2.84
C LYS A 86 -4.31 24.03 2.49
N ARG A 87 -5.47 23.85 1.86
CA ARG A 87 -6.00 22.55 1.45
C ARG A 87 -6.13 22.45 -0.06
N TYR A 88 -5.78 21.28 -0.59
CA TYR A 88 -5.73 21.01 -2.02
C TYR A 88 -6.32 19.64 -2.35
N VAL A 89 -6.90 19.52 -3.53
CA VAL A 89 -7.22 18.23 -4.14
C VAL A 89 -6.29 17.99 -5.32
N ALA A 90 -5.75 16.78 -5.42
CA ALA A 90 -4.92 16.39 -6.56
C ALA A 90 -5.80 16.09 -7.78
N ILE A 91 -5.62 16.86 -8.85
CA ILE A 91 -6.36 16.73 -10.11
C ILE A 91 -5.58 15.96 -11.18
N ALA A 92 -4.31 15.65 -10.91
CA ALA A 92 -3.46 14.82 -11.76
C ALA A 92 -2.54 13.93 -10.92
N GLU A 93 -2.10 12.81 -11.51
CA GLU A 93 -1.06 11.96 -10.93
C GLU A 93 0.33 12.57 -11.16
N GLY A 94 1.24 12.43 -10.20
CA GLY A 94 2.60 12.95 -10.36
C GLY A 94 3.42 12.93 -9.08
N ARG A 95 4.61 13.55 -9.16
CA ARG A 95 5.50 13.83 -8.03
C ARG A 95 5.99 15.28 -8.12
N PRO A 96 5.10 16.27 -8.04
CA PRO A 96 5.49 17.66 -8.21
C PRO A 96 6.40 18.09 -7.04
N GLU A 97 7.37 18.96 -7.34
CA GLU A 97 8.24 19.57 -6.31
C GLU A 97 7.61 20.83 -5.68
N THR A 98 6.57 21.38 -6.32
CA THR A 98 5.87 22.58 -5.87
C THR A 98 4.37 22.45 -6.15
N ILE A 99 3.53 23.18 -5.40
CA ILE A 99 2.10 23.26 -5.67
C ILE A 99 1.88 24.06 -6.96
N THR A 100 1.29 23.42 -7.97
CA THR A 100 0.92 24.07 -9.24
C THR A 100 -0.50 23.69 -9.65
N ALA A 101 -1.14 24.54 -10.45
CA ALA A 101 -2.48 24.32 -10.99
C ALA A 101 -2.56 23.14 -12.00
N GLU A 102 -1.42 22.56 -12.40
CA GLU A 102 -1.38 21.35 -13.21
C GLU A 102 -1.74 20.11 -12.37
N TYR A 103 -1.33 20.09 -11.10
CA TYR A 103 -1.49 18.94 -10.21
C TYR A 103 -2.52 19.17 -9.11
N PHE A 104 -2.77 20.43 -8.71
CA PHE A 104 -3.59 20.76 -7.56
C PHE A 104 -4.64 21.82 -7.85
N GLU A 105 -5.77 21.68 -7.15
CA GLU A 105 -6.81 22.70 -7.02
C GLU A 105 -7.01 23.01 -5.53
N GLU A 106 -6.99 24.30 -5.15
CA GLU A 106 -7.25 24.76 -3.77
C GLU A 106 -8.76 24.77 -3.50
N PHE A 107 -9.20 24.38 -2.30
CA PHE A 107 -10.63 24.33 -1.91
C PHE A 107 -10.89 24.81 -0.48
#